data_AF-K5Z2U6-F1
#
_entry.id   AF-K5Z2U6-F1
#
_cell.length_a   1.000
_cell.length_b   1.000
_cell.length_c   1.000
_cell.angle_alpha   90.00
_cell.angle_beta   90.00
_cell.angle_gamma   90.00
#
_symmetry.space_group_name_H-M   'P 1'
#
loop_
_entity.id
_entity.type
_entity.pdbx_description
1 polymer ?
#
loop_
_entity_poly.entity_id
_entity_poly.type
_entity_poly.pdbx_seq_one_letter_code
_entity_poly.pdbx_strand_id
1 'polypeptide(L)'
;MEKEKNIEQQVTFGISYGKYSQAVMLYATTEMTSKEIAEQCGVSLSGFRVYLRRHYRELVLKRNNAEPEKNAFFTENGKLRGKRGQTPAAHQKYKQAIEACDDFDYIEYNVSQIARMFGHDGTALRNQLRLHYPEILERREKTRERLGFGDNFLRGVRPESVVEYAGAVELFRTTDRNLPSIAEECEVSLGGLSQYLRFYHKDLVKQKSTLYRPATNRRKEGKPESNGHAAEPSFGTYEKYRESIELYRTTHLTAKEVVARTGVTLEGFRNHLRMWHRDLMLERRGGVPEAGCNGYDLDLSQSKRYLKSTAAKYAPVIESLKARPRPVAHAAAEFGVDADTFRRYLRTHEPELAASLGKKKNIK
;
A
#
# COMPACT_ATOMS: atom_id res chain seq x y z
N MET A 1 45.69 38.21 -12.85
CA MET A 1 44.66 38.54 -11.86
C MET A 1 43.31 38.41 -12.56
N GLU A 2 42.28 37.89 -11.89
CA GLU A 2 40.96 37.50 -12.43
C GLU A 2 40.82 36.05 -12.94
N LYS A 3 41.17 35.06 -12.11
CA LYS A 3 40.59 33.70 -12.22
C LYS A 3 40.57 33.03 -10.85
N GLU A 4 39.74 33.52 -9.93
CA GLU A 4 39.54 32.83 -8.63
C GLU A 4 38.31 33.36 -7.87
N LYS A 5 37.17 33.46 -8.56
CA LYS A 5 35.88 33.77 -7.91
C LYS A 5 34.74 33.02 -8.59
N ASN A 6 34.70 31.69 -8.47
CA ASN A 6 33.43 30.98 -8.68
C ASN A 6 33.35 29.51 -8.25
N ILE A 7 33.86 29.09 -7.09
CA ILE A 7 33.47 27.77 -6.55
C ILE A 7 33.41 27.84 -5.03
N GLU A 8 32.35 28.45 -4.51
CA GLU A 8 31.86 28.15 -3.15
C GLU A 8 30.43 28.69 -3.01
N GLN A 9 29.53 28.23 -3.89
CA GLN A 9 28.11 28.22 -3.52
C GLN A 9 27.92 27.08 -2.51
N GLN A 10 28.29 27.36 -1.26
CA GLN A 10 27.81 26.58 -0.12
C GLN A 10 26.28 26.66 -0.15
N VAL A 11 25.65 25.61 -0.64
CA VAL A 11 24.21 25.40 -0.43
C VAL A 11 24.04 25.19 1.08
N THR A 12 23.74 26.27 1.79
CA THR A 12 23.44 26.27 3.22
C THR A 12 22.11 25.55 3.41
N PHE A 13 22.17 24.22 3.54
CA PHE A 13 21.02 23.43 3.96
C PHE A 13 20.74 23.81 5.42
N GLY A 14 19.59 24.45 5.66
CA GLY A 14 19.15 24.81 7.02
C GLY A 14 19.25 23.60 7.95
N ILE A 15 20.11 23.71 8.95
CA ILE A 15 20.34 22.67 9.96
C ILE A 15 19.02 22.42 10.67
N SER A 16 18.45 21.23 10.52
CA SER A 16 17.25 20.83 11.27
C SER A 16 17.61 20.61 12.74
N TYR A 17 16.79 21.18 13.62
CA TYR A 17 16.77 20.85 15.04
C TYR A 17 15.81 19.68 15.25
N GLY A 18 16.34 18.51 15.63
CA GLY A 18 15.50 17.35 15.98
C GLY A 18 16.22 16.01 15.97
N LYS A 19 15.46 14.94 16.24
CA LYS A 19 15.92 13.54 16.35
C LYS A 19 16.76 13.03 15.16
N TYR A 20 16.53 13.57 13.96
CA TYR A 20 17.22 13.15 12.74
C TYR A 20 18.34 14.09 12.29
N SER A 21 18.64 15.15 13.03
CA SER A 21 19.62 16.19 12.66
C SER A 21 21.00 15.61 12.30
N GLN A 22 21.58 14.81 13.19
CA GLN A 22 22.86 14.13 12.97
C GLN A 22 22.81 13.20 11.76
N ALA A 23 21.72 12.45 11.60
CA ALA A 23 21.54 11.53 10.48
C ALA A 23 21.43 12.26 9.14
N VAL A 24 20.77 13.43 9.11
CA VAL A 24 20.69 14.28 7.91
C VAL A 24 22.06 14.84 7.55
N MET A 25 22.83 15.30 8.53
CA MET A 25 24.20 15.78 8.32
C MET A 25 25.09 14.71 7.70
N LEU A 26 25.10 13.50 8.28
CA LEU A 26 25.86 12.37 7.72
C LEU A 26 25.37 12.01 6.31
N TYR A 27 24.06 12.04 6.07
CA TYR A 27 23.50 11.76 4.75
C TYR A 27 23.87 12.80 3.68
N ALA A 28 24.10 14.05 4.08
CA ALA A 28 24.52 15.11 3.17
C ALA A 28 26.03 15.12 2.91
N THR A 29 26.84 14.68 3.89
CA THR A 29 28.30 14.88 3.89
C THR A 29 29.11 13.60 3.63
N THR A 30 28.51 12.42 3.76
CA THR A 30 29.23 11.14 3.64
C THR A 30 28.63 10.24 2.57
N GLU A 31 29.42 9.28 2.05
CA GLU A 31 28.97 8.24 1.12
C GLU A 31 28.31 7.02 1.82
N MET A 32 28.13 7.08 3.15
CA MET A 32 27.50 6.01 3.93
C MET A 32 26.06 5.73 3.49
N THR A 33 25.68 4.46 3.48
CA THR A 33 24.30 4.07 3.17
C THR A 33 23.34 4.56 4.26
N SER A 34 22.07 4.78 3.90
CA SER A 34 21.06 5.17 4.90
C SER A 34 20.92 4.15 6.04
N LYS A 35 21.30 2.88 5.82
CA LYS A 35 21.28 1.83 6.85
C LYS A 35 22.38 2.08 7.88
N GLU A 36 23.61 2.27 7.43
CA GLU A 36 24.76 2.56 8.29
C GLU A 36 24.55 3.86 9.08
N ILE A 37 24.05 4.91 8.41
CA ILE A 37 23.72 6.18 9.07
C ILE A 37 22.64 6.00 10.15
N ALA A 38 21.62 5.19 9.87
CA ALA A 38 20.53 4.95 10.82
C ALA A 38 21.02 4.17 12.05
N GLU A 39 21.85 3.15 11.85
CA GLU A 39 22.49 2.39 12.93
C GLU A 39 23.41 3.28 13.77
N GLN A 40 24.29 4.06 13.13
CA GLN A 40 25.22 4.95 13.83
C GLN A 40 24.50 6.05 14.63
N CYS A 41 23.39 6.58 14.11
CA CYS A 41 22.62 7.62 14.80
C CYS A 41 21.56 7.06 15.76
N GLY A 42 21.43 5.74 15.91
CA GLY A 42 20.40 5.12 16.76
C GLY A 42 18.97 5.46 16.33
N VAL A 43 18.74 5.69 15.04
CA VAL A 43 17.41 6.02 14.49
C VAL A 43 16.84 4.87 13.68
N SER A 44 15.51 4.77 13.64
CA SER A 44 14.85 3.80 12.77
C SER A 44 15.11 4.12 11.29
N LEU A 45 15.64 3.15 10.53
CA LEU A 45 15.86 3.29 9.08
C LEU A 45 14.58 3.70 8.33
N SER A 46 13.44 3.12 8.69
CA SER A 46 12.16 3.42 8.03
C SER A 46 11.71 4.85 8.34
N GLY A 47 11.79 5.26 9.61
CA GLY A 47 11.48 6.61 10.06
C GLY A 47 12.39 7.66 9.43
N PHE A 48 13.70 7.40 9.39
CA PHE A 48 14.69 8.27 8.79
C PHE A 48 14.46 8.48 7.29
N ARG A 49 14.21 7.40 6.54
CA ARG A 49 13.87 7.50 5.10
C ARG A 49 12.58 8.26 4.83
N VAL A 50 11.59 8.21 5.74
CA VAL A 50 10.36 9.00 5.62
C VAL A 50 10.65 10.47 5.90
N TYR A 51 11.44 10.75 6.95
CA TYR A 51 11.84 12.11 7.32
C TYR A 51 12.60 12.82 6.20
N LEU A 52 13.62 12.16 5.62
CA LEU A 52 14.37 12.68 4.48
C LEU A 52 13.48 13.03 3.28
N ARG A 53 12.54 12.14 2.92
CA ARG A 53 11.63 12.38 1.79
C ARG A 53 10.67 13.54 2.03
N ARG A 54 10.28 13.79 3.27
CA ARG A 54 9.31 14.84 3.64
C ARG A 54 9.96 16.21 3.78
N HIS A 55 11.16 16.28 4.35
CA HIS A 55 11.80 17.54 4.73
C HIS A 55 13.05 17.88 3.90
N TYR A 56 13.71 16.89 3.32
CA TYR A 56 15.01 17.03 2.65
C TYR A 56 15.00 16.37 1.27
N ARG A 57 13.94 16.63 0.50
CA ARG A 57 13.69 15.98 -0.79
C ARG A 57 14.83 16.22 -1.79
N GLU A 58 15.37 17.42 -1.81
CA GLU A 58 16.46 17.83 -2.71
C GLU A 58 17.76 17.07 -2.42
N LEU A 59 18.11 16.88 -1.14
CA LEU A 59 19.27 16.07 -0.74
C LEU A 59 19.15 14.64 -1.24
N VAL A 60 17.95 14.05 -1.13
CA VAL A 60 17.72 12.69 -1.63
C VAL A 60 17.84 12.64 -3.16
N LEU A 61 17.37 13.66 -3.87
CA LEU A 61 17.48 13.73 -5.32
C LEU A 61 18.93 13.85 -5.79
N LYS A 62 19.68 14.78 -5.20
CA LYS A 62 21.10 14.99 -5.49
C LYS A 62 21.89 13.69 -5.31
N ARG A 63 21.68 12.99 -4.19
CA ARG A 63 22.38 11.73 -3.91
C ARG A 63 22.03 10.59 -4.86
N ASN A 64 20.84 10.61 -5.45
CA ASN A 64 20.43 9.60 -6.43
C ASN A 64 20.73 10.02 -7.88
N ASN A 65 21.50 11.10 -8.10
CA ASN A 65 21.80 11.68 -9.41
C ASN A 65 20.52 11.98 -10.21
N ALA A 66 19.46 12.40 -9.53
CA ALA A 66 18.20 12.77 -10.15
C ALA A 66 18.08 14.31 -10.17
N GLU A 67 18.32 14.92 -11.33
CA GLU A 67 18.02 16.34 -11.58
C GLU A 67 16.54 16.67 -11.32
N PRO A 68 16.22 17.79 -10.65
CA PRO A 68 14.84 18.13 -10.27
C PRO A 68 13.93 18.49 -11.46
N GLU A 69 14.48 19.01 -12.55
CA GLU A 69 13.71 19.57 -13.68
C GLU A 69 13.43 18.57 -14.82
N LYS A 70 14.23 17.50 -14.95
CA LYS A 70 14.15 16.57 -16.10
C LYS A 70 13.59 15.19 -15.79
N ASN A 71 13.18 14.91 -14.55
CA ASN A 71 13.04 13.52 -14.13
C ASN A 71 11.61 13.02 -13.88
N ALA A 72 11.23 12.09 -14.76
CA ALA A 72 10.22 11.03 -14.59
C ALA A 72 10.47 10.09 -13.38
N PHE A 73 11.24 10.52 -12.38
CA PHE A 73 11.56 9.74 -11.19
C PHE A 73 10.45 9.79 -10.15
N PHE A 74 9.65 10.85 -10.14
CA PHE A 74 8.46 10.89 -9.31
C PHE A 74 7.25 10.35 -10.05
N THR A 75 6.65 9.29 -9.53
CA THR A 75 5.24 9.01 -9.84
C THR A 75 4.40 10.19 -9.35
N GLU A 76 3.24 10.48 -9.96
CA GLU A 76 2.27 11.53 -9.56
C GLU A 76 2.04 11.61 -8.03
N ASN A 77 2.24 10.50 -7.32
CA ASN A 77 2.17 10.37 -5.86
C ASN A 77 3.43 10.79 -5.06
N GLY A 78 4.39 11.51 -5.64
CA GLY A 78 5.57 12.05 -4.94
C GLY A 78 6.60 11.04 -4.44
N LYS A 79 6.65 9.82 -4.98
CA LYS A 79 7.66 8.80 -4.65
C LYS A 79 8.86 8.87 -5.60
N LEU A 80 10.09 8.92 -5.08
CA LEU A 80 11.38 8.99 -5.81
C LEU A 80 11.59 7.95 -6.91
N ARG A 81 10.85 6.84 -6.86
CA ARG A 81 10.81 5.83 -7.91
C ARG A 81 9.50 5.05 -7.80
N GLY A 82 9.02 4.54 -8.94
CA GLY A 82 8.12 3.39 -8.92
C GLY A 82 8.74 2.20 -8.16
N LYS A 83 7.91 1.26 -7.71
CA LYS A 83 8.40 0.01 -7.08
C LYS A 83 9.18 -0.89 -8.05
N ARG A 84 9.22 -0.56 -9.34
CA ARG A 84 9.68 -1.41 -10.45
C ARG A 84 10.51 -0.60 -11.45
N GLY A 85 11.29 -1.29 -12.27
CA GLY A 85 12.19 -0.70 -13.26
C GLY A 85 13.66 -0.69 -12.81
N GLN A 86 14.54 -0.25 -13.72
CA GLN A 86 15.96 -0.11 -13.48
C GLN A 86 16.17 0.91 -12.35
N THR A 87 17.11 0.66 -11.45
CA THR A 87 17.53 1.68 -10.48
C THR A 87 18.46 2.67 -11.17
N PRO A 88 18.46 3.97 -10.80
CA PRO A 88 19.45 4.92 -11.32
C PRO A 88 20.89 4.45 -11.05
N ALA A 89 21.16 3.86 -9.88
CA ALA A 89 22.46 3.27 -9.58
C ALA A 89 22.84 2.13 -10.53
N ALA A 90 21.90 1.23 -10.88
CA ALA A 90 22.16 0.17 -11.87
C ALA A 90 22.28 0.73 -13.29
N HIS A 91 21.52 1.77 -13.63
CA HIS A 91 21.68 2.48 -14.89
C HIS A 91 23.07 3.07 -15.00
N GLN A 92 23.51 3.85 -14.01
CA GLN A 92 24.84 4.44 -13.97
C GLN A 92 25.94 3.37 -14.02
N LYS A 93 25.78 2.28 -13.26
CA LYS A 93 26.74 1.16 -13.24
C LYS A 93 26.98 0.59 -14.64
N TYR A 94 25.93 0.35 -15.42
CA TYR A 94 26.04 -0.31 -16.73
C TYR A 94 26.03 0.67 -17.91
N LYS A 95 25.94 1.98 -17.67
CA LYS A 95 25.68 3.00 -18.70
C LYS A 95 26.64 2.89 -19.88
N GLN A 96 27.94 2.94 -19.61
CA GLN A 96 28.98 2.89 -20.64
C GLN A 96 28.94 1.57 -21.43
N ALA A 97 28.72 0.44 -20.75
CA ALA A 97 28.63 -0.85 -21.42
C ALA A 97 27.34 -1.01 -22.25
N ILE A 98 26.24 -0.37 -21.84
CA ILE A 98 24.99 -0.33 -22.62
C ILE A 98 25.18 0.55 -23.86
N GLU A 99 25.80 1.73 -23.72
CA GLU A 99 26.13 2.62 -24.83
C GLU A 99 27.02 1.90 -25.85
N ALA A 100 28.08 1.22 -25.40
CA ALA A 100 28.93 0.40 -26.27
C ALA A 100 28.18 -0.78 -26.92
N CYS A 101 27.13 -1.32 -26.29
CA CYS A 101 26.30 -2.34 -26.93
C CYS A 101 25.43 -1.77 -28.07
N ASP A 102 25.06 -0.49 -28.03
CA ASP A 102 24.29 0.17 -29.09
C ASP A 102 25.20 0.80 -30.16
N ASP A 103 26.48 0.98 -29.85
CA ASP A 103 27.48 1.55 -30.74
C ASP A 103 27.98 0.55 -31.80
N PHE A 104 28.13 1.05 -33.02
CA PHE A 104 28.62 0.31 -34.18
C PHE A 104 30.13 0.04 -34.08
N ASP A 105 30.90 0.91 -33.42
CA ASP A 105 32.35 0.74 -33.26
C ASP A 105 32.69 -0.55 -32.48
N TYR A 106 31.76 -1.00 -31.65
CA TYR A 106 31.91 -2.22 -30.87
C TYR A 106 31.26 -3.42 -31.54
N ILE A 107 30.68 -3.31 -32.75
CA ILE A 107 29.79 -4.33 -33.35
C ILE A 107 30.41 -5.72 -33.44
N GLU A 108 31.74 -5.79 -33.58
CA GLU A 108 32.52 -7.03 -33.67
C GLU A 108 32.54 -7.82 -32.36
N TYR A 109 32.37 -7.15 -31.21
CA TYR A 109 32.37 -7.77 -29.89
C TYR A 109 30.98 -8.27 -29.47
N ASN A 110 30.92 -9.46 -28.87
CA ASN A 110 29.68 -9.92 -28.25
C ASN A 110 29.44 -9.21 -26.89
N VAL A 111 28.21 -9.30 -26.38
CA VAL A 111 27.81 -8.62 -25.13
C VAL A 111 28.71 -9.00 -23.94
N SER A 112 29.16 -10.25 -23.87
CA SER A 112 30.05 -10.70 -22.79
C SER A 112 31.47 -10.13 -22.91
N GLN A 113 31.97 -9.95 -24.14
CA GLN A 113 33.25 -9.28 -24.40
C GLN A 113 33.16 -7.80 -24.03
N ILE A 114 32.10 -7.11 -24.47
CA ILE A 114 31.83 -5.72 -24.09
C ILE A 114 31.75 -5.60 -22.57
N ALA A 115 31.00 -6.48 -21.89
CA ALA A 115 30.90 -6.46 -20.43
C ALA A 115 32.29 -6.52 -19.77
N ARG A 116 33.18 -7.41 -20.24
CA ARG A 116 34.54 -7.54 -19.71
C ARG A 116 35.39 -6.29 -19.97
N MET A 117 35.26 -5.65 -21.13
CA MET A 117 35.96 -4.38 -21.44
C MET A 117 35.62 -3.28 -20.43
N PHE A 118 34.39 -3.27 -19.92
CA PHE A 118 33.92 -2.30 -18.91
C PHE A 118 33.92 -2.85 -17.48
N GLY A 119 34.60 -3.98 -17.21
CA GLY A 119 34.72 -4.55 -15.85
C GLY A 119 33.40 -5.07 -15.27
N HIS A 120 32.54 -5.64 -16.11
CA HIS A 120 31.24 -6.19 -15.73
C HIS A 120 31.12 -7.68 -16.01
N ASP A 121 30.22 -8.32 -15.27
CA ASP A 121 29.80 -9.68 -15.58
C ASP A 121 28.91 -9.71 -16.85
N GLY A 122 29.24 -10.59 -17.79
CA GLY A 122 28.53 -10.71 -19.06
C GLY A 122 27.07 -11.14 -18.89
N THR A 123 26.79 -12.01 -17.92
CA THR A 123 25.43 -12.46 -17.64
C THR A 123 24.59 -11.33 -17.05
N ALA A 124 25.16 -10.56 -16.14
CA ALA A 124 24.51 -9.41 -15.53
C ALA A 124 24.19 -8.31 -16.56
N LEU A 125 25.14 -7.96 -17.44
CA LEU A 125 24.89 -6.99 -18.52
C LEU A 125 23.82 -7.48 -19.49
N ARG A 126 23.88 -8.76 -19.90
CA ARG A 126 22.86 -9.35 -20.78
C ARG A 126 21.47 -9.33 -20.17
N ASN A 127 21.35 -9.63 -18.88
CA ASN A 127 20.08 -9.54 -18.15
C ASN A 127 19.57 -8.10 -18.09
N GLN A 128 20.47 -7.13 -17.93
CA GLN A 128 20.13 -5.70 -17.90
C GLN A 128 19.53 -5.25 -19.24
N LEU A 129 20.20 -5.59 -20.34
CA LEU A 129 19.73 -5.31 -21.70
C LEU A 129 18.39 -5.99 -21.96
N ARG A 130 18.23 -7.27 -21.62
CA ARG A 130 16.98 -8.00 -21.86
C ARG A 130 15.77 -7.41 -21.12
N LEU A 131 16.00 -6.92 -19.90
CA LEU A 131 14.93 -6.34 -19.08
C LEU A 131 14.54 -4.95 -19.55
N HIS A 132 15.53 -4.11 -19.87
CA HIS A 132 15.34 -2.67 -20.02
C HIS A 132 15.57 -2.11 -21.42
N TYR A 133 16.38 -2.79 -22.23
CA TYR A 133 16.78 -2.37 -23.58
C TYR A 133 16.74 -3.54 -24.59
N PRO A 134 15.62 -4.30 -24.69
CA PRO A 134 15.53 -5.45 -25.59
C PRO A 134 15.80 -5.07 -27.05
N GLU A 135 15.43 -3.85 -27.45
CA GLU A 135 15.62 -3.32 -28.80
C GLU A 135 17.10 -3.19 -29.19
N ILE A 136 17.99 -2.88 -28.24
CA ILE A 136 19.44 -2.81 -28.50
C ILE A 136 19.95 -4.20 -28.88
N LEU A 137 19.54 -5.24 -28.13
CA LEU A 137 19.91 -6.63 -28.43
C LEU A 137 19.41 -7.04 -29.82
N GLU A 138 18.13 -6.82 -30.11
CA GLU A 138 17.53 -7.22 -31.39
C GLU A 138 18.20 -6.53 -32.59
N ARG A 139 18.44 -5.22 -32.51
CA ARG A 139 19.11 -4.47 -33.59
C ARG A 139 20.53 -4.95 -33.78
N ARG A 140 21.29 -5.03 -32.69
CA ARG A 140 22.70 -5.45 -32.73
C ARG A 140 22.85 -6.85 -33.32
N GLU A 141 21.99 -7.78 -32.93
CA GLU A 141 22.02 -9.16 -33.42
C GLU A 141 21.76 -9.22 -34.93
N LYS A 142 20.73 -8.53 -35.42
CA LYS A 142 20.46 -8.42 -36.86
C LYS A 142 21.63 -7.80 -37.63
N THR A 143 22.25 -6.76 -37.08
CA THR A 143 23.42 -6.11 -37.71
C THR A 143 24.61 -7.05 -37.75
N ARG A 144 24.89 -7.78 -36.67
CA ARG A 144 25.98 -8.76 -36.63
C ARG A 144 25.77 -9.92 -37.59
N GLU A 145 24.56 -10.45 -37.70
CA GLU A 145 24.21 -11.48 -38.67
C GLU A 145 24.47 -11.02 -40.11
N ARG A 146 24.02 -9.80 -40.45
CA ARG A 146 24.25 -9.20 -41.78
C ARG A 146 25.72 -9.03 -42.12
N LEU A 147 26.55 -8.73 -41.12
CA LEU A 147 28.00 -8.55 -41.28
C LEU A 147 28.80 -9.84 -41.17
N GLY A 148 28.15 -11.00 -41.02
CA GLY A 148 28.83 -12.30 -40.89
C GLY A 148 29.46 -12.55 -39.52
N PHE A 149 29.18 -11.72 -38.51
CA PHE A 149 29.60 -11.90 -37.11
C PHE A 149 28.61 -12.74 -36.28
N GLY A 150 27.72 -13.47 -36.95
CA GLY A 150 26.77 -14.37 -36.32
C GLY A 150 27.49 -15.50 -35.59
N ASP A 151 27.17 -15.70 -34.32
CA ASP A 151 27.78 -16.73 -33.47
C ASP A 151 26.95 -18.03 -33.41
N ASN A 152 25.93 -18.17 -34.25
CA ASN A 152 25.00 -19.31 -34.37
C ASN A 152 24.33 -19.77 -33.05
N PHE A 153 24.42 -18.96 -31.99
CA PHE A 153 23.74 -19.25 -30.73
C PHE A 153 22.26 -18.88 -30.85
N LEU A 154 21.39 -19.75 -30.34
CA LEU A 154 19.96 -19.45 -30.19
C LEU A 154 19.76 -18.23 -29.27
N ARG A 155 19.13 -17.20 -29.81
CA ARG A 155 18.78 -15.98 -29.09
C ARG A 155 17.27 -15.90 -28.93
N GLY A 156 16.82 -15.39 -27.78
CA GLY A 156 15.40 -15.44 -27.42
C GLY A 156 15.07 -16.57 -26.44
N VAL A 157 13.81 -17.02 -26.46
CA VAL A 157 13.35 -18.12 -25.60
C VAL A 157 13.90 -19.44 -26.15
N ARG A 158 14.44 -20.29 -25.27
CA ARG A 158 14.77 -21.66 -25.67
C ARG A 158 13.48 -22.46 -25.87
N PRO A 159 13.33 -23.24 -26.95
CA PRO A 159 12.13 -24.07 -27.16
C PRO A 159 11.81 -24.98 -25.97
N GLU A 160 12.84 -25.57 -25.36
CA GLU A 160 12.72 -26.38 -24.15
C GLU A 160 12.06 -25.62 -22.99
N SER A 161 12.48 -24.38 -22.76
CA SER A 161 11.91 -23.53 -21.70
C SER A 161 10.46 -23.13 -22.00
N VAL A 162 10.05 -23.03 -23.28
CA VAL A 162 8.65 -22.79 -23.63
C VAL A 162 7.79 -23.95 -23.14
N VAL A 163 8.26 -25.18 -23.36
CA VAL A 163 7.56 -26.40 -22.93
C VAL A 163 7.59 -26.53 -21.41
N GLU A 164 8.77 -26.36 -20.79
CA GLU A 164 8.98 -26.47 -19.34
C GLU A 164 8.06 -25.54 -18.54
N TYR A 165 7.97 -24.26 -18.95
CA TYR A 165 7.19 -23.26 -18.20
C TYR A 165 5.74 -23.12 -18.70
N ALA A 166 5.30 -23.85 -19.72
CA ALA A 166 3.96 -23.69 -20.31
C ALA A 166 2.84 -23.80 -19.27
N GLY A 167 2.85 -24.88 -18.46
CA GLY A 167 1.87 -25.11 -17.41
C GLY A 167 1.87 -24.01 -16.35
N ALA A 168 3.05 -23.60 -15.89
CA ALA A 168 3.19 -22.55 -14.89
C ALA A 168 2.72 -21.17 -15.39
N VAL A 169 2.97 -20.86 -16.67
CA VAL A 169 2.51 -19.60 -17.28
C VAL A 169 0.98 -19.58 -17.41
N GLU A 170 0.37 -20.69 -17.84
CA GLU A 170 -1.08 -20.80 -17.96
C GLU A 170 -1.77 -20.77 -16.59
N LEU A 171 -1.19 -21.45 -15.58
CA LEU A 171 -1.69 -21.38 -14.22
C LEU A 171 -1.58 -19.96 -13.64
N PHE A 172 -0.46 -19.28 -13.88
CA PHE A 172 -0.27 -17.88 -13.48
C PHE A 172 -1.21 -16.93 -14.21
N ARG A 173 -1.61 -17.23 -15.44
CA ARG A 173 -2.58 -16.44 -16.20
C ARG A 173 -4.00 -16.61 -15.68
N THR A 174 -4.42 -17.86 -15.46
CA THR A 174 -5.81 -18.24 -15.19
C THR A 174 -6.19 -18.15 -13.71
N THR A 175 -5.26 -18.43 -12.80
CA THR A 175 -5.52 -18.45 -11.36
C THR A 175 -4.92 -17.25 -10.65
N ASP A 176 -5.41 -16.95 -9.46
CA ASP A 176 -4.86 -15.92 -8.56
C ASP A 176 -3.91 -16.51 -7.50
N ARG A 177 -3.37 -17.71 -7.77
CA ARG A 177 -2.38 -18.37 -6.91
C ARG A 177 -1.06 -17.60 -6.90
N ASN A 178 -0.30 -17.74 -5.82
CA ASN A 178 1.00 -17.09 -5.71
C ASN A 178 2.05 -17.81 -6.58
N LEU A 179 3.11 -17.08 -6.92
CA LEU A 179 4.17 -17.61 -7.78
C LEU A 179 4.92 -18.82 -7.16
N PRO A 180 5.23 -18.85 -5.85
CA PRO A 180 5.81 -20.04 -5.20
C PRO A 180 4.98 -21.31 -5.33
N SER A 181 3.68 -21.26 -5.01
CA SER A 181 2.77 -22.41 -5.09
C SER A 181 2.62 -22.89 -6.54
N ILE A 182 2.58 -21.98 -7.51
CA ILE A 182 2.58 -22.34 -8.94
C ILE A 182 3.88 -23.05 -9.32
N ALA A 183 5.03 -22.55 -8.84
CA ALA A 183 6.32 -23.17 -9.12
C ALA A 183 6.42 -24.57 -8.54
N GLU A 184 5.93 -24.76 -7.31
CA GLU A 184 5.86 -26.05 -6.63
C GLU A 184 4.93 -27.05 -7.36
N GLU A 185 3.72 -26.61 -7.72
CA GLU A 185 2.73 -27.46 -8.41
C GLU A 185 3.17 -27.85 -9.83
N CYS A 186 3.85 -26.96 -10.53
CA CYS A 186 4.39 -27.24 -11.85
C CYS A 186 5.80 -27.85 -11.82
N GLU A 187 6.34 -28.15 -10.64
CA GLU A 187 7.68 -28.74 -10.45
C GLU A 187 8.81 -27.95 -11.13
N VAL A 188 8.68 -26.62 -11.17
CA VAL A 188 9.68 -25.72 -11.76
C VAL A 188 10.39 -24.89 -10.70
N SER A 189 11.61 -24.44 -11.00
CA SER A 189 12.33 -23.51 -10.11
C SER A 189 11.59 -22.18 -9.99
N LEU A 190 11.28 -21.74 -8.77
CA LEU A 190 10.71 -20.41 -8.51
C LEU A 190 11.57 -19.29 -9.11
N GLY A 191 12.90 -19.40 -8.97
CA GLY A 191 13.84 -18.42 -9.54
C GLY A 191 13.78 -18.39 -11.07
N GLY A 192 13.78 -19.58 -11.69
CA GLY A 192 13.67 -19.77 -13.14
C GLY A 192 12.35 -19.24 -13.69
N LEU A 193 11.21 -19.65 -13.12
CA LEU A 193 9.88 -19.18 -13.50
C LEU A 193 9.75 -17.66 -13.35
N SER A 194 10.24 -17.11 -12.23
CA SER A 194 10.22 -15.66 -12.00
C SER A 194 11.04 -14.91 -13.04
N GLN A 195 12.19 -15.44 -13.44
CA GLN A 195 13.03 -14.85 -14.49
C GLN A 195 12.38 -14.97 -15.87
N TYR A 196 11.82 -16.14 -16.20
CA TYR A 196 11.13 -16.43 -17.44
C TYR A 196 9.95 -15.47 -17.66
N LEU A 197 9.09 -15.30 -16.66
CA LEU A 197 7.97 -14.35 -16.71
C LEU A 197 8.43 -12.91 -16.90
N ARG A 198 9.50 -12.48 -16.22
CA ARG A 198 10.06 -11.12 -16.36
C ARG A 198 10.66 -10.86 -17.74
N PHE A 199 11.18 -11.88 -18.41
CA PHE A 199 11.82 -11.73 -19.71
C PHE A 199 10.81 -11.76 -20.86
N TYR A 200 9.87 -12.71 -20.82
CA TYR A 200 9.04 -13.02 -21.98
C TYR A 200 7.54 -12.76 -21.79
N HIS A 201 7.07 -12.68 -20.54
CA HIS A 201 5.66 -12.41 -20.23
C HIS A 201 5.51 -11.10 -19.42
N LYS A 202 6.25 -10.06 -19.84
CA LYS A 202 6.29 -8.75 -19.17
C LYS A 202 4.89 -8.17 -18.95
N ASP A 203 4.00 -8.30 -19.93
CA ASP A 203 2.67 -7.72 -19.86
C ASP A 203 1.74 -8.49 -18.93
N LEU A 204 1.90 -9.82 -18.85
CA LEU A 204 1.19 -10.64 -17.86
C LEU A 204 1.59 -10.25 -16.43
N VAL A 205 2.89 -10.05 -16.19
CA VAL A 205 3.40 -9.58 -14.89
C VAL A 205 2.90 -8.16 -14.55
N LYS A 206 2.78 -7.28 -15.55
CA LYS A 206 2.18 -5.95 -15.38
C LYS A 206 0.68 -6.07 -15.05
N GLN A 207 -0.07 -6.85 -15.80
CA GLN A 207 -1.52 -7.06 -15.62
C GLN A 207 -1.84 -7.63 -14.24
N LYS A 208 -1.17 -8.71 -13.81
CA LYS A 208 -1.38 -9.26 -12.46
C LYS A 208 -1.06 -8.23 -11.38
N SER A 209 0.00 -7.44 -11.57
CA SER A 209 0.37 -6.44 -10.57
C SER A 209 -0.59 -5.26 -10.42
N THR A 210 -1.29 -4.89 -11.49
CA THR A 210 -2.31 -3.84 -11.42
C THR A 210 -3.57 -4.39 -10.75
N LEU A 211 -3.91 -5.66 -10.97
CA LEU A 211 -4.99 -6.34 -10.24
C LEU A 211 -4.75 -6.39 -8.72
N TYR A 212 -3.51 -6.66 -8.29
CA TYR A 212 -3.13 -6.66 -6.87
C TYR A 212 -2.84 -5.26 -6.30
N ARG A 213 -3.00 -4.19 -7.08
CA ARG A 213 -2.89 -2.82 -6.59
C ARG A 213 -4.30 -2.33 -6.24
N PRO A 214 -4.73 -2.40 -4.96
CA PRO A 214 -6.07 -1.96 -4.63
C PRO A 214 -6.16 -0.44 -4.90
N ALA A 215 -7.23 -0.02 -5.59
CA ALA A 215 -7.48 1.38 -5.95
C ALA A 215 -7.58 2.31 -4.73
N THR A 216 -7.82 1.73 -3.55
CA THR A 216 -7.87 2.39 -2.25
C THR A 216 -7.23 1.44 -1.20
N ASN A 217 -6.83 1.91 -0.02
CA ASN A 217 -6.29 1.07 1.08
C ASN A 217 -7.30 0.02 1.64
N ARG A 218 -8.34 -0.34 0.88
CA ARG A 218 -9.35 -1.33 1.24
C ARG A 218 -8.77 -2.72 0.97
N ARG A 219 -8.37 -3.40 2.05
CA ARG A 219 -8.07 -4.83 2.01
C ARG A 219 -9.40 -5.56 1.76
N LYS A 220 -9.42 -6.48 0.81
CA LYS A 220 -10.60 -7.29 0.47
C LYS A 220 -10.36 -8.69 1.01
N GLU A 221 -11.22 -9.16 1.90
CA GLU A 221 -11.20 -10.57 2.32
C GLU A 221 -11.39 -11.47 1.08
N GLY A 222 -10.67 -12.59 1.06
CA GLY A 222 -10.66 -13.54 -0.07
C GLY A 222 -9.86 -13.11 -1.31
N LYS A 223 -9.41 -11.84 -1.42
CA LYS A 223 -8.40 -11.50 -2.42
C LYS A 223 -7.02 -11.81 -1.88
N PRO A 224 -6.18 -12.54 -2.63
CA PRO A 224 -4.83 -12.81 -2.20
C PRO A 224 -4.09 -11.48 -2.02
N GLU A 225 -3.41 -11.33 -0.88
CA GLU A 225 -2.40 -10.30 -0.72
C GLU A 225 -1.32 -10.47 -1.80
N SER A 226 -0.41 -9.50 -1.93
CA SER A 226 0.77 -9.61 -2.79
C SER A 226 1.61 -10.89 -2.57
N ASN A 227 1.38 -11.59 -1.46
CA ASN A 227 2.05 -12.82 -1.06
C ASN A 227 1.14 -14.07 -1.11
N GLY A 228 -0.08 -13.98 -1.65
CA GLY A 228 -0.96 -15.15 -1.85
C GLY A 228 -1.78 -15.60 -0.65
N HIS A 229 -1.55 -15.05 0.54
CA HIS A 229 -2.44 -15.31 1.67
C HIS A 229 -3.73 -14.52 1.50
N ALA A 230 -4.86 -15.16 1.80
CA ALA A 230 -6.11 -14.43 1.97
C ALA A 230 -5.88 -13.30 2.98
N ALA A 231 -6.39 -12.10 2.67
CA ALA A 231 -6.36 -11.01 3.63
C ALA A 231 -7.31 -11.37 4.78
N GLU A 232 -6.80 -12.11 5.75
CA GLU A 232 -7.46 -12.47 7.01
C GLU A 232 -6.68 -11.86 8.17
N PRO A 233 -7.34 -11.53 9.29
CA PRO A 233 -6.61 -11.17 10.50
C PRO A 233 -5.76 -12.36 10.93
N SER A 234 -4.46 -12.14 11.15
CA SER A 234 -3.61 -13.15 11.80
C SER A 234 -4.25 -13.60 13.12
N PHE A 235 -4.13 -14.88 13.44
CA PHE A 235 -4.68 -15.47 14.68
C PHE A 235 -4.39 -14.63 15.93
N GLY A 236 -3.14 -14.19 16.13
CA GLY A 236 -2.78 -13.34 17.28
C GLY A 236 -3.42 -11.95 17.26
N THR A 237 -3.77 -11.42 16.08
CA THR A 237 -4.54 -10.17 15.96
C THR A 237 -6.00 -10.40 16.32
N TYR A 238 -6.58 -11.53 15.91
CA TYR A 238 -7.95 -11.91 16.24
C TYR A 238 -8.11 -12.09 17.75
N GLU A 239 -7.23 -12.87 18.39
CA GLU A 239 -7.28 -13.11 19.84
C GLU A 239 -7.20 -11.81 20.65
N LYS A 240 -6.29 -10.89 20.25
CA LYS A 240 -6.12 -9.59 20.90
C LYS A 240 -7.42 -8.78 20.96
N TYR A 241 -8.26 -8.84 19.93
CA TYR A 241 -9.49 -8.07 19.87
C TYR A 241 -10.75 -8.87 20.17
N ARG A 242 -10.67 -10.21 20.32
CA ARG A 242 -11.81 -11.12 20.52
C ARG A 242 -12.75 -10.64 21.62
N GLU A 243 -12.22 -10.40 22.81
CA GLU A 243 -13.04 -9.92 23.94
C GLU A 243 -13.64 -8.54 23.69
N SER A 244 -12.88 -7.65 23.04
CA SER A 244 -13.36 -6.30 22.69
C SER A 244 -14.49 -6.37 21.66
N ILE A 245 -14.41 -7.28 20.70
CA ILE A 245 -15.44 -7.50 19.68
C ILE A 245 -16.71 -8.05 20.32
N GLU A 246 -16.59 -9.06 21.18
CA GLU A 246 -17.74 -9.65 21.88
C GLU A 246 -18.45 -8.61 22.76
N LEU A 247 -17.69 -7.83 23.53
CA LEU A 247 -18.26 -6.72 24.31
C LEU A 247 -18.92 -5.67 23.40
N TYR A 248 -18.29 -5.33 22.27
CA TYR A 248 -18.83 -4.37 21.32
C TYR A 248 -20.10 -4.88 20.60
N ARG A 249 -20.26 -6.19 20.44
CA ARG A 249 -21.45 -6.81 19.85
C ARG A 249 -22.61 -6.85 20.84
N THR A 250 -22.34 -7.42 22.02
CA THR A 250 -23.35 -7.75 23.03
C THR A 250 -23.81 -6.53 23.82
N THR A 251 -22.91 -5.60 24.15
CA THR A 251 -23.22 -4.47 25.03
C THR A 251 -23.55 -3.18 24.28
N HIS A 252 -24.16 -2.22 24.98
CA HIS A 252 -24.39 -0.86 24.48
C HIS A 252 -23.19 0.07 24.72
N LEU A 253 -22.07 -0.44 25.25
CA LEU A 253 -20.87 0.34 25.55
C LEU A 253 -20.29 1.00 24.30
N THR A 254 -19.72 2.18 24.45
CA THR A 254 -18.99 2.85 23.37
C THR A 254 -17.65 2.16 23.10
N ALA A 255 -17.08 2.33 21.90
CA ALA A 255 -15.74 1.79 21.62
C ALA A 255 -14.68 2.28 22.61
N LYS A 256 -14.85 3.48 23.21
CA LYS A 256 -13.94 3.99 24.25
C LYS A 256 -14.10 3.21 25.56
N GLU A 257 -15.33 2.91 25.97
CA GLU A 257 -15.62 2.13 27.18
C GLU A 257 -15.20 0.68 27.05
N VAL A 258 -15.46 0.05 25.90
CA VAL A 258 -15.01 -1.33 25.62
C VAL A 258 -13.51 -1.44 25.79
N VAL A 259 -12.78 -0.52 25.15
CA VAL A 259 -11.32 -0.50 25.17
C VAL A 259 -10.76 -0.21 26.57
N ALA A 260 -11.44 0.62 27.35
CA ALA A 260 -11.08 0.87 28.74
C ALA A 260 -11.20 -0.39 29.62
N ARG A 261 -12.10 -1.32 29.28
CA ARG A 261 -12.26 -2.60 30.00
C ARG A 261 -11.26 -3.67 29.56
N THR A 262 -10.95 -3.74 28.27
CA THR A 262 -10.08 -4.79 27.70
C THR A 262 -8.61 -4.40 27.62
N GLY A 263 -8.28 -3.13 27.86
CA GLY A 263 -6.90 -2.64 27.86
C GLY A 263 -6.23 -2.54 26.49
N VAL A 264 -6.98 -2.70 25.39
CA VAL A 264 -6.44 -2.48 24.04
C VAL A 264 -6.27 -0.99 23.73
N THR A 265 -5.69 -0.63 22.59
CA THR A 265 -5.62 0.78 22.16
C THR A 265 -6.87 1.18 21.40
N LEU A 266 -7.42 2.37 21.65
CA LEU A 266 -8.64 2.84 20.97
C LEU A 266 -8.46 2.93 19.45
N GLU A 267 -7.32 3.45 19.00
CA GLU A 267 -7.04 3.60 17.57
C GLU A 267 -6.87 2.23 16.89
N GLY A 268 -6.17 1.31 17.55
CA GLY A 268 -6.02 -0.07 17.07
C GLY A 268 -7.36 -0.80 16.96
N PHE A 269 -8.23 -0.67 17.96
CA PHE A 269 -9.55 -1.29 17.95
C PHE A 269 -10.46 -0.69 16.88
N ARG A 270 -10.48 0.64 16.72
CA ARG A 270 -11.24 1.31 15.64
C ARG A 270 -10.76 0.88 14.27
N ASN A 271 -9.44 0.76 14.08
CA ASN A 271 -8.90 0.28 12.81
C ASN A 271 -9.29 -1.18 12.56
N HIS A 272 -9.24 -2.04 13.58
CA HIS A 272 -9.66 -3.43 13.48
C HIS A 272 -11.15 -3.55 13.10
N LEU A 273 -12.04 -2.80 13.76
CA LEU A 273 -13.47 -2.75 13.40
C LEU A 273 -13.70 -2.26 11.96
N ARG A 274 -13.00 -1.21 11.53
CA ARG A 274 -13.13 -0.69 10.15
C ARG A 274 -12.62 -1.65 9.08
N MET A 275 -11.67 -2.50 9.45
CA MET A 275 -11.01 -3.44 8.53
C MET A 275 -11.75 -4.77 8.46
N TRP A 276 -12.30 -5.24 9.58
CA TRP A 276 -12.82 -6.60 9.72
C TRP A 276 -14.28 -6.72 10.21
N HIS A 277 -14.87 -5.66 10.77
CA HIS A 277 -16.20 -5.74 11.40
C HIS A 277 -17.06 -4.51 11.08
N ARG A 278 -17.12 -4.15 9.79
CA ARG A 278 -17.91 -3.01 9.30
C ARG A 278 -19.42 -3.27 9.35
N ASP A 279 -19.81 -4.52 9.22
CA ASP A 279 -21.13 -5.06 9.52
C ASP A 279 -21.57 -4.74 10.95
N LEU A 280 -20.74 -5.06 11.97
CA LEU A 280 -21.03 -4.72 13.37
C LEU A 280 -21.14 -3.20 13.57
N MET A 281 -20.34 -2.42 12.83
CA MET A 281 -20.46 -0.95 12.85
C MET A 281 -21.77 -0.46 12.22
N LEU A 282 -22.28 -1.11 11.17
CA LEU A 282 -23.53 -0.78 10.52
C LEU A 282 -24.74 -1.15 11.40
N GLU A 283 -24.73 -2.36 11.97
CA GLU A 283 -25.77 -2.84 12.90
C GLU A 283 -25.94 -1.88 14.08
N ARG A 284 -24.82 -1.44 14.68
CA ARG A 284 -24.85 -0.47 15.78
C ARG A 284 -25.34 0.92 15.40
N ARG A 285 -25.36 1.24 14.11
CA ARG A 285 -25.94 2.45 13.52
C ARG A 285 -27.38 2.24 13.04
N GLY A 286 -27.99 1.11 13.38
CA GLY A 286 -29.37 0.79 13.03
C GLY A 286 -29.56 0.52 11.53
N GLY A 287 -28.48 0.20 10.82
CA GLY A 287 -28.55 -0.29 9.44
C GLY A 287 -28.56 -1.82 9.42
N VAL A 288 -29.22 -2.39 8.42
CA VAL A 288 -29.16 -3.82 8.12
C VAL A 288 -28.29 -3.98 6.87
N PRO A 289 -27.28 -4.88 6.86
CA PRO A 289 -26.54 -5.18 5.65
C PRO A 289 -27.49 -5.75 4.59
N GLU A 290 -27.35 -5.33 3.32
CA GLU A 290 -28.11 -5.93 2.21
C GLU A 290 -27.77 -7.43 2.09
N ALA A 291 -28.76 -8.25 1.76
CA ALA A 291 -28.56 -9.69 1.59
C ALA A 291 -27.53 -9.97 0.49
N GLY A 292 -26.45 -10.67 0.82
CA GLY A 292 -25.34 -10.95 -0.11
C GLY A 292 -24.28 -9.86 -0.24
N CYS A 293 -24.39 -8.74 0.51
CA CYS A 293 -23.34 -7.74 0.54
C CYS A 293 -22.13 -8.23 1.35
N ASN A 294 -20.92 -7.91 0.87
CA ASN A 294 -19.71 -8.19 1.64
C ASN A 294 -19.60 -7.17 2.78
N GLY A 295 -19.60 -7.64 4.03
CA GLY A 295 -19.56 -6.81 5.24
C GLY A 295 -18.44 -5.76 5.23
N TYR A 296 -17.31 -6.01 4.56
CA TYR A 296 -16.18 -5.07 4.48
C TYR A 296 -16.37 -3.93 3.48
N ASP A 297 -17.21 -4.09 2.45
CA ASP A 297 -17.45 -3.07 1.42
C ASP A 297 -18.61 -2.13 1.76
N LEU A 298 -19.22 -2.32 2.93
CA LEU A 298 -20.29 -1.45 3.44
C LEU A 298 -19.84 0.02 3.49
N ASP A 299 -20.64 0.89 2.86
CA ASP A 299 -20.47 2.33 2.99
C ASP A 299 -21.13 2.83 4.27
N LEU A 300 -20.28 3.17 5.23
CA LEU A 300 -20.70 3.72 6.52
C LEU A 300 -20.94 5.24 6.46
N SER A 301 -20.77 5.92 5.33
CA SER A 301 -21.03 7.36 5.23
C SER A 301 -22.54 7.69 5.19
N GLN A 302 -23.33 6.81 4.57
CA GLN A 302 -24.79 6.98 4.39
C GLN A 302 -25.61 6.41 5.57
N SER A 303 -25.00 5.66 6.48
CA SER A 303 -25.69 5.07 7.63
C SER A 303 -26.22 6.15 8.59
N LYS A 304 -27.47 6.01 9.05
CA LYS A 304 -28.09 6.89 10.06
C LYS A 304 -27.19 6.98 11.32
N ARG A 305 -27.12 8.15 11.94
CA ARG A 305 -26.35 8.37 13.19
C ARG A 305 -27.11 7.83 14.42
N TYR A 306 -27.46 6.55 14.41
CA TYR A 306 -28.02 5.89 15.58
C TYR A 306 -26.88 5.45 16.51
N LEU A 307 -27.06 5.68 17.81
CA LEU A 307 -26.10 5.31 18.85
C LEU A 307 -26.81 4.38 19.84
N LYS A 308 -26.38 3.11 19.87
CA LYS A 308 -26.91 2.09 20.78
C LYS A 308 -26.86 2.52 22.26
N SER A 309 -25.85 3.30 22.66
CA SER A 309 -25.74 3.88 24.01
C SER A 309 -26.82 4.93 24.30
N THR A 310 -27.07 5.83 23.35
CA THR A 310 -28.13 6.84 23.46
C THR A 310 -29.52 6.19 23.46
N ALA A 311 -29.72 5.15 22.66
CA ALA A 311 -30.96 4.38 22.67
C ALA A 311 -31.21 3.69 24.02
N ALA A 312 -30.19 3.04 24.59
CA ALA A 312 -30.28 2.43 25.92
C ALA A 312 -30.60 3.47 27.02
N LYS A 313 -30.02 4.67 26.95
CA LYS A 313 -30.33 5.78 27.88
C LYS A 313 -31.81 6.16 27.84
N TYR A 314 -32.43 6.16 26.66
CA TYR A 314 -33.80 6.63 26.46
C TYR A 314 -34.85 5.52 26.49
N ALA A 315 -34.46 4.25 26.36
CA ALA A 315 -35.34 3.08 26.42
C ALA A 315 -36.30 3.10 27.63
N PRO A 316 -35.86 3.29 28.90
CA PRO A 316 -36.78 3.26 30.03
C PRO A 316 -37.79 4.42 30.00
N VAL A 317 -37.38 5.59 29.49
CA VAL A 317 -38.26 6.76 29.33
C VAL A 317 -39.32 6.48 28.25
N ILE A 318 -38.93 5.85 27.15
CA ILE A 318 -39.81 5.49 26.04
C ILE A 318 -40.82 4.43 26.47
N GLU A 319 -40.39 3.38 27.17
CA GLU A 319 -41.28 2.33 27.72
C GLU A 319 -42.29 2.94 28.69
N SER A 320 -41.84 3.81 29.59
CA SER A 320 -42.71 4.51 30.53
C SER A 320 -43.73 5.42 29.83
N LEU A 321 -43.34 6.07 28.73
CA LEU A 321 -44.23 6.91 27.91
C LEU A 321 -45.24 6.09 27.12
N LYS A 322 -44.84 4.93 26.58
CA LYS A 322 -45.74 3.98 25.89
C LYS A 322 -46.78 3.41 26.86
N ALA A 323 -46.36 3.09 28.09
CA ALA A 323 -47.27 2.60 29.13
C ALA A 323 -48.20 3.70 29.70
N ARG A 324 -47.69 4.91 29.92
CA ARG A 324 -48.43 6.03 30.51
C ARG A 324 -48.18 7.33 29.72
N PRO A 325 -49.02 7.64 28.71
CA PRO A 325 -48.83 8.82 27.88
C PRO A 325 -48.96 10.12 28.68
N ARG A 326 -47.86 10.88 28.78
CA ARG A 326 -47.78 12.16 29.50
C ARG A 326 -46.85 13.14 28.77
N PRO A 327 -46.84 14.44 29.12
CA PRO A 327 -45.95 15.40 28.47
C PRO A 327 -44.49 14.98 28.56
N VAL A 328 -43.75 15.07 27.45
CA VAL A 328 -42.33 14.65 27.35
C VAL A 328 -41.45 15.34 28.41
N ALA A 329 -41.78 16.59 28.79
CA ALA A 329 -41.06 17.31 29.83
C ALA A 329 -41.11 16.59 31.19
N HIS A 330 -42.28 16.04 31.54
CA HIS A 330 -42.51 15.37 32.81
C HIS A 330 -41.78 14.03 32.88
N ALA A 331 -41.90 13.22 31.82
CA ALA A 331 -41.16 11.96 31.71
C ALA A 331 -39.64 12.19 31.66
N ALA A 332 -39.16 13.26 31.02
CA ALA A 332 -37.73 13.57 31.00
C ALA A 332 -37.21 13.94 32.40
N ALA A 333 -37.97 14.73 33.18
CA ALA A 333 -37.62 15.09 34.55
C ALA A 333 -37.57 13.88 35.49
N GLU A 334 -38.54 12.97 35.41
CA GLU A 334 -38.59 11.74 36.24
C GLU A 334 -37.34 10.86 36.07
N PHE A 335 -36.80 10.77 34.86
CA PHE A 335 -35.66 9.93 34.53
C PHE A 335 -34.32 10.70 34.47
N GLY A 336 -34.31 11.97 34.88
CA GLY A 336 -33.10 12.81 34.89
C GLY A 336 -32.50 13.06 33.51
N VAL A 337 -33.34 13.12 32.47
CA VAL A 337 -32.93 13.32 31.09
C VAL A 337 -33.27 14.74 30.63
N ASP A 338 -32.39 15.34 29.82
CA ASP A 338 -32.67 16.63 29.18
C ASP A 338 -33.85 16.53 28.21
N ALA A 339 -34.89 17.33 28.46
CA ALA A 339 -36.16 17.24 27.76
C ALA A 339 -36.05 17.63 26.27
N ASP A 340 -35.20 18.60 25.93
CA ASP A 340 -35.07 19.08 24.55
C ASP A 340 -34.29 18.11 23.67
N THR A 341 -33.20 17.55 24.21
CA THR A 341 -32.43 16.50 23.54
C THR A 341 -33.28 15.25 23.35
N PHE A 342 -34.10 14.87 24.33
CA PHE A 342 -34.99 13.71 24.22
C PHE A 342 -36.12 13.92 23.20
N ARG A 343 -36.74 15.11 23.13
CA ARG A 343 -37.72 15.44 22.08
C ARG A 343 -37.12 15.31 20.68
N ARG A 344 -35.89 15.81 20.48
CA ARG A 344 -35.18 15.68 19.21
C ARG A 344 -34.94 14.22 18.85
N TYR A 345 -34.51 13.42 19.82
CA TYR A 345 -34.32 11.98 19.64
C TYR A 345 -35.61 11.27 19.22
N LEU A 346 -36.73 11.53 19.89
CA LEU A 346 -38.04 10.94 19.55
C LEU A 346 -38.45 11.29 18.12
N ARG A 347 -38.27 12.53 17.67
CA ARG A 347 -38.59 12.91 16.28
C ARG A 347 -37.77 12.16 15.25
N THR A 348 -36.50 11.86 15.56
CA THR A 348 -35.58 11.19 14.62
C THR A 348 -35.73 9.67 14.63
N HIS A 349 -36.04 9.06 15.77
CA HIS A 349 -35.99 7.61 15.95
C HIS A 349 -37.33 6.94 16.27
N GLU A 350 -38.31 7.67 16.82
CA GLU A 350 -39.66 7.17 17.17
C GLU A 350 -40.75 8.17 16.70
N PRO A 351 -40.87 8.42 15.38
CA PRO A 351 -41.72 9.49 14.85
C PRO A 351 -43.21 9.30 15.16
N GLU A 352 -43.69 8.06 15.24
CA GLU A 352 -45.07 7.72 15.58
C GLU A 352 -45.41 8.11 17.04
N LEU A 353 -44.50 7.81 17.97
CA LEU A 353 -44.64 8.22 19.37
C LEU A 353 -44.57 9.75 19.49
N ALA A 354 -43.67 10.39 18.76
CA ALA A 354 -43.57 11.86 18.74
C ALA A 354 -44.86 12.51 18.20
N ALA A 355 -45.48 11.94 17.16
CA ALA A 355 -46.72 12.43 16.57
C ALA A 355 -47.93 12.27 17.53
N SER A 356 -48.04 11.13 18.21
CA SER A 356 -49.14 10.88 19.17
C SER A 356 -49.07 11.81 20.40
N LEU A 357 -47.86 12.10 20.88
CA LEU A 357 -47.64 13.04 22.00
C LEU A 357 -47.86 14.51 21.58
N GLY A 358 -47.66 14.84 20.30
CA GLY A 358 -47.94 16.16 19.75
C GLY A 358 -49.44 16.49 19.69
N LYS A 359 -50.29 15.50 19.39
CA LYS A 359 -51.76 15.68 19.29
C LYS A 359 -52.43 15.95 20.64
N LYS A 360 -51.89 15.42 21.74
CA LYS A 360 -52.45 15.61 23.10
C LYS A 360 -52.18 16.99 23.71
N LYS A 361 -51.38 17.86 23.06
CA LYS A 361 -51.14 19.24 23.51
C LYS A 361 -52.30 20.22 23.23
N ASN A 362 -53.30 19.81 22.46
CA ASN A 362 -54.39 20.69 22.00
C ASN A 362 -55.75 20.47 22.69
N ILE A 363 -55.81 19.71 23.79
CA ILE A 363 -57.03 19.62 24.60
C ILE A 363 -56.79 20.47 25.85
N LYS A 364 -57.22 21.73 25.78
CA LYS A 364 -57.50 22.56 26.96
C LYS A 364 -58.95 22.37 27.34
#